data_AF-A0AAU4KUN7-F1
#
_entry.id   AF-A0AAU4KUN7-F1
#
_cell.length_a   1.000
_cell.length_b   1.000
_cell.length_c   1.000
_cell.angle_alpha   90.00
_cell.angle_beta   90.00
_cell.angle_gamma   90.00
#
_symmetry.space_group_name_H-M   'P 1'
#
loop_
_entity.id
_entity.type
_entity.pdbx_description
1 polymer ?
#
loop_
_entity_poly.entity_id
_entity_poly.type
_entity_poly.pdbx_seq_one_letter_code
_entity_poly.pdbx_strand_id
1 'polypeptide(L)'
;MISKGTRAREPVPLSPEALAYLAAYLDEAGLPGDGEPVWRTRRGQVRPLTYWAARRILQRATEHLGMNWTLHDARHTAATRMARDPNLTLVEVQSILRHVHISTTTLYTAVGLDDLVDKLAAHYSRPPERATWAESYTADDGEAVFGAGQ
;
A
#
# COMPACT_ATOMS: atom_id res chain seq x y z
N MET A 1 -6.08 11.99 -5.59
CA MET A 1 -7.30 11.15 -5.75
C MET A 1 -8.38 11.68 -4.81
N ILE A 2 -9.67 11.58 -5.16
CA ILE A 2 -10.78 11.97 -4.29
C ILE A 2 -11.07 10.81 -3.32
N SER A 3 -10.99 11.06 -2.02
CA SER A 3 -11.28 10.04 -1.01
C SER A 3 -12.75 9.59 -1.05
N LYS A 4 -12.98 8.30 -0.79
CA LYS A 4 -14.35 7.78 -0.59
C LYS A 4 -14.84 8.29 0.77
N GLY A 5 -15.95 9.03 0.79
CA GLY A 5 -16.50 9.65 2.01
C GLY A 5 -16.20 11.15 2.08
N THR A 6 -14.96 11.53 2.44
CA THR A 6 -14.60 12.94 2.66
C THR A 6 -14.43 13.76 1.38
N ARG A 7 -14.33 13.12 0.21
CA ARG A 7 -14.06 13.74 -1.10
C ARG A 7 -12.82 14.65 -1.14
N ALA A 8 -11.93 14.53 -0.16
CA ALA A 8 -10.70 15.30 -0.08
C ALA A 8 -9.75 14.86 -1.21
N ARG A 9 -9.09 15.84 -1.84
CA ARG A 9 -8.02 15.58 -2.80
C ARG A 9 -6.76 15.26 -2.02
N GLU A 10 -6.36 14.01 -2.04
CA GLU A 10 -5.15 13.57 -1.34
C GLU A 10 -4.12 13.01 -2.33
N PRO A 11 -2.82 13.21 -2.04
CA PRO A 11 -1.76 12.67 -2.87
C PRO A 11 -1.80 11.14 -2.87
N VAL A 12 -1.44 10.55 -4.01
CA VAL A 12 -1.29 9.10 -4.17
C VAL A 12 0.11 8.86 -4.71
N PRO A 13 0.94 8.06 -4.03
CA PRO A 13 2.26 7.75 -4.54
C PRO A 13 2.13 6.94 -5.84
N LEU A 14 2.95 7.31 -6.81
CA LEU A 14 3.04 6.67 -8.13
C LEU A 14 4.50 6.28 -8.36
N SER A 15 4.71 5.14 -9.00
CA SER A 15 6.07 4.77 -9.41
C SER A 15 6.55 5.66 -10.57
N PRO A 16 7.87 5.81 -10.76
CA PRO A 16 8.43 6.54 -11.90
C PRO A 16 7.90 6.03 -13.25
N GLU A 17 7.73 4.72 -13.39
CA GLU A 17 7.21 4.09 -14.61
C GLU A 17 5.75 4.48 -14.85
N ALA A 18 4.91 4.51 -13.79
CA ALA A 18 3.54 4.96 -13.90
C ALA A 18 3.45 6.43 -14.33
N LEU A 19 4.38 7.27 -13.86
CA LEU A 19 4.49 8.66 -14.31
C LEU A 19 4.93 8.75 -15.77
N ALA A 20 5.86 7.91 -16.22
CA ALA A 20 6.27 7.86 -17.62
C ALA A 20 5.12 7.47 -18.56
N TYR A 21 4.32 6.46 -18.20
CA TYR A 21 3.12 6.09 -18.97
C TYR A 21 2.05 7.18 -18.95
N LEU A 22 1.86 7.87 -17.82
CA LEU A 22 0.95 8.99 -17.73
C LEU A 22 1.41 10.16 -18.62
N ALA A 23 2.72 10.46 -18.63
CA ALA A 23 3.28 11.50 -19.48
C ALA A 23 3.08 11.18 -20.96
N ALA A 24 3.37 9.95 -21.40
CA ALA A 24 3.13 9.50 -22.78
C ALA A 24 1.65 9.59 -23.17
N TYR A 25 0.74 9.21 -22.26
CA TYR A 25 -0.69 9.38 -22.48
C TYR A 25 -1.08 10.86 -22.66
N LEU A 26 -0.56 11.75 -21.81
CA LEU A 26 -0.89 13.17 -21.85
C LEU A 26 -0.27 13.89 -23.06
N ASP A 27 0.86 13.41 -23.56
CA ASP A 27 1.47 13.89 -24.82
C ASP A 27 0.54 13.60 -26.01
N GLU A 28 -0.05 12.40 -26.07
CA GLU A 28 -1.03 12.03 -27.11
C GLU A 28 -2.41 12.68 -26.91
N ALA A 29 -2.89 12.77 -25.66
CA ALA A 29 -4.26 13.18 -25.35
C ALA A 29 -4.42 14.67 -25.05
N GLY A 30 -3.31 15.40 -24.88
CA GLY A 30 -3.26 16.78 -24.40
C GLY A 30 -3.45 16.88 -22.89
N LEU A 31 -2.96 17.97 -22.29
CA LEU A 31 -3.20 18.25 -20.87
C LEU A 31 -4.67 18.62 -20.63
N PRO A 32 -5.34 18.04 -19.62
CA PRO A 32 -6.70 18.44 -19.25
C PRO A 32 -6.70 19.86 -18.65
N GLY A 33 -7.76 20.62 -18.93
CA GLY A 33 -8.05 21.87 -18.23
C GLY A 33 -8.44 21.65 -16.77
N ASP A 34 -8.63 22.74 -16.01
CA ASP A 34 -9.08 22.62 -14.62
C ASP A 34 -10.47 21.97 -14.55
N GLY A 35 -10.63 21.01 -13.65
CA GLY A 35 -11.85 20.22 -13.50
C GLY A 35 -12.11 19.20 -14.61
N GLU A 36 -11.31 19.14 -15.66
CA GLU A 36 -11.49 18.18 -16.75
C GLU A 36 -10.99 16.77 -16.37
N PRO A 37 -11.63 15.71 -16.89
CA PRO A 37 -11.17 14.35 -16.65
C PRO A 37 -9.83 14.10 -17.34
N VAL A 38 -8.87 13.55 -16.60
CA VAL A 38 -7.60 13.08 -17.16
C VAL A 38 -7.85 12.01 -18.23
N TRP A 39 -8.61 10.97 -17.88
CA TRP A 39 -8.90 9.84 -18.77
C TRP A 39 -10.08 10.15 -19.68
N ARG A 40 -9.83 10.16 -21.00
CA ARG A 40 -10.80 10.51 -22.04
C ARG A 40 -10.87 9.46 -23.14
N THR A 41 -12.04 9.33 -23.76
CA THR A 41 -12.23 8.44 -24.91
C THR A 41 -11.48 8.96 -26.14
N ARG A 42 -10.74 8.08 -26.82
CA ARG A 42 -9.96 8.43 -28.02
C ARG A 42 -10.77 8.51 -29.32
N ARG A 43 -11.89 7.78 -29.39
CA ARG A 43 -12.69 7.64 -30.63
C ARG A 43 -13.96 8.47 -30.54
N GLY A 44 -14.26 9.21 -31.60
CA GLY A 44 -15.45 10.05 -31.68
C GLY A 44 -15.35 11.29 -30.79
N GLN A 45 -16.49 11.76 -30.28
CA GLN A 45 -16.53 12.90 -29.37
C GLN A 45 -15.75 12.57 -28.08
N VAL A 46 -14.84 13.46 -27.69
CA VAL A 46 -14.08 13.35 -26.44
C VAL A 46 -15.03 13.38 -25.25
N ARG A 47 -15.02 12.32 -24.46
CA ARG A 47 -15.86 12.14 -23.26
C ARG A 47 -15.03 11.55 -22.12
N PRO A 48 -15.42 11.79 -20.85
CA PRO A 48 -14.79 11.12 -19.72
C PRO A 48 -14.81 9.60 -19.89
N LEU A 49 -13.70 8.94 -19.56
CA LEU A 49 -13.63 7.48 -19.59
C LEU A 49 -14.49 6.89 -18.46
N THR A 50 -15.52 6.14 -18.82
CA THR A 50 -16.38 5.47 -17.84
C THR A 50 -15.71 4.22 -17.29
N TYR A 51 -16.13 3.78 -16.10
CA TYR A 51 -15.66 2.51 -15.51
C TYR A 51 -15.86 1.31 -16.47
N TRP A 52 -17.01 1.23 -17.13
CA TRP A 52 -17.30 0.17 -18.09
C TRP A 52 -16.38 0.23 -19.33
N ALA A 53 -16.08 1.43 -19.82
CA ALA A 53 -15.13 1.59 -20.91
C ALA A 53 -13.71 1.15 -20.50
N ALA A 54 -13.25 1.56 -19.31
CA ALA A 54 -11.97 1.12 -18.76
C ALA A 54 -11.91 -0.41 -18.57
N ARG A 55 -12.97 -1.00 -18.01
CA ARG A 55 -13.10 -2.46 -17.86
C ARG A 55 -13.03 -3.18 -19.21
N ARG A 56 -13.69 -2.65 -20.23
CA ARG A 56 -13.67 -3.25 -21.58
C ARG A 56 -12.31 -3.08 -22.27
N ILE A 57 -11.58 -1.99 -22.01
CA ILE A 57 -10.20 -1.82 -22.48
C ILE A 57 -9.31 -2.92 -21.86
N LEU A 58 -9.39 -3.11 -20.54
CA LEU A 58 -8.61 -4.15 -19.88
C LEU A 58 -8.97 -5.54 -20.40
N GLN A 59 -10.27 -5.84 -20.52
CA GLN A 59 -10.73 -7.13 -21.02
C GLN A 59 -10.17 -7.46 -22.41
N ARG A 60 -10.14 -6.48 -23.33
CA ARG A 60 -9.57 -6.69 -24.66
C ARG A 60 -8.07 -6.97 -24.61
N ALA A 61 -7.34 -6.28 -23.73
CA ALA A 61 -5.92 -6.51 -23.53
C ALA A 61 -5.65 -7.91 -22.96
N THR A 62 -6.45 -8.36 -21.99
CA THR A 62 -6.31 -9.68 -21.38
C THR A 62 -6.67 -10.79 -22.36
N GLU A 63 -7.75 -10.63 -23.14
CA GLU A 63 -8.14 -11.55 -24.23
C GLU A 63 -7.01 -11.68 -25.27
N HIS A 64 -6.39 -10.56 -25.66
CA HIS A 64 -5.28 -10.55 -26.62
C HIS A 64 -4.03 -11.28 -26.09
N LEU A 65 -3.77 -11.17 -24.79
CA LEU A 65 -2.62 -11.78 -24.13
C LEU A 65 -2.89 -13.22 -23.64
N GLY A 66 -4.09 -13.77 -23.88
CA GLY A 66 -4.50 -15.08 -23.37
C GLY A 66 -4.61 -15.14 -21.83
N MET A 67 -4.76 -13.99 -21.17
CA MET A 67 -4.86 -13.86 -19.72
C MET A 67 -6.31 -13.70 -19.27
N ASN A 68 -6.59 -14.08 -18.03
CA ASN A 68 -7.91 -14.02 -17.40
C ASN A 68 -7.99 -12.99 -16.25
N TRP A 69 -7.21 -11.90 -16.34
CA TRP A 69 -7.08 -10.93 -15.26
C TRP A 69 -8.20 -9.89 -15.26
N THR A 70 -8.56 -9.42 -14.06
CA THR A 70 -9.49 -8.31 -13.83
C THR A 70 -8.78 -7.12 -13.17
N LEU A 71 -9.46 -5.96 -13.10
CA LEU A 71 -8.96 -4.82 -12.33
C LEU A 71 -8.77 -5.15 -10.84
N HIS A 72 -9.57 -6.07 -10.31
CA HIS A 72 -9.45 -6.51 -8.93
C HIS A 72 -8.17 -7.33 -8.73
N ASP A 73 -7.80 -8.16 -9.71
CA ASP A 73 -6.58 -8.98 -9.64
C ASP A 73 -5.31 -8.13 -9.72
N ALA A 74 -5.33 -7.04 -10.50
CA ALA A 74 -4.25 -6.06 -10.52
C ALA A 74 -4.07 -5.41 -9.14
N ARG A 75 -5.18 -5.01 -8.50
CA ARG A 75 -5.16 -4.45 -7.14
C ARG A 75 -4.65 -5.46 -6.12
N HIS A 76 -5.11 -6.71 -6.19
CA HIS A 76 -4.69 -7.78 -5.32
C HIS A 76 -3.18 -8.04 -5.46
N THR A 77 -2.68 -8.11 -6.70
CA THR A 77 -1.27 -8.33 -6.99
C THR A 77 -0.39 -7.21 -6.45
N ALA A 78 -0.79 -5.95 -6.65
CA ALA A 78 -0.07 -4.80 -6.11
C ALA A 78 -0.05 -4.83 -4.58
N ALA A 79 -1.18 -5.14 -3.94
CA ALA A 79 -1.28 -5.25 -2.49
C ALA A 79 -0.38 -6.36 -1.93
N THR A 80 -0.41 -7.54 -2.53
CA THR A 80 0.44 -8.68 -2.12
C THR A 80 1.93 -8.38 -2.30
N ARG A 81 2.32 -7.73 -3.41
CA ARG A 81 3.73 -7.34 -3.63
C ARG A 81 4.21 -6.33 -2.60
N MET A 82 3.42 -5.28 -2.34
CA MET A 82 3.77 -4.29 -1.31
C MET A 82 3.80 -4.90 0.10
N ALA A 83 2.87 -5.80 0.43
CA ALA A 83 2.84 -6.46 1.75
C ALA A 83 3.99 -7.45 1.97
N ARG A 84 4.63 -7.92 0.91
CA ARG A 84 5.80 -8.82 0.96
C ARG A 84 7.13 -8.07 0.94
N ASP A 85 7.14 -6.77 0.66
CA ASP A 85 8.36 -5.96 0.67
C ASP A 85 8.83 -5.72 2.11
N PRO A 86 10.03 -6.18 2.51
CA PRO A 86 10.53 -5.97 3.87
C PRO A 86 10.76 -4.49 4.21
N ASN A 87 10.83 -3.61 3.21
CA ASN A 87 11.00 -2.16 3.41
C ASN A 87 9.68 -1.42 3.55
N LEU A 88 8.53 -2.09 3.42
CA LEU A 88 7.21 -1.49 3.59
C LEU A 88 6.51 -2.06 4.81
N THR A 89 6.10 -1.18 5.70
CA THR A 89 5.24 -1.54 6.82
C THR A 89 3.80 -1.76 6.36
N LEU A 90 3.06 -2.62 7.07
CA LEU A 90 1.65 -2.87 6.76
C LEU A 90 0.79 -1.59 6.80
N VAL A 91 1.17 -0.62 7.64
CA VAL A 91 0.51 0.69 7.75
C VAL A 91 0.72 1.49 6.47
N GLU A 92 1.94 1.54 5.93
CA GLU A 92 2.24 2.22 4.66
C GLU A 92 1.48 1.58 3.50
N VAL A 93 1.43 0.24 3.43
CA VAL A 93 0.65 -0.48 2.43
C VAL A 93 -0.85 -0.17 2.56
N GLN A 94 -1.37 -0.08 3.78
CA GLN A 94 -2.76 0.31 4.01
C GLN A 94 -3.04 1.75 3.56
N SER A 95 -2.12 2.69 3.82
CA SER A 95 -2.24 4.08 3.38
C SER A 95 -2.20 4.21 1.86
N ILE A 96 -1.34 3.46 1.18
CA ILE A 96 -1.24 3.42 -0.29
C ILE A 96 -2.53 2.84 -0.89
N LEU A 97 -3.02 1.72 -0.36
CA LEU A 97 -4.23 1.06 -0.86
C LEU A 97 -5.51 1.78 -0.42
N ARG A 98 -5.47 2.58 0.64
CA ARG A 98 -6.65 3.22 1.27
C ARG A 98 -7.75 2.24 1.65
N HIS A 99 -7.39 1.12 2.28
CA HIS A 99 -8.39 0.22 2.87
C HIS A 99 -8.91 0.80 4.19
N VAL A 100 -10.23 1.00 4.24
CA VAL A 100 -10.96 1.45 5.45
C VAL A 100 -10.92 0.39 6.56
N HIS A 101 -10.76 -0.89 6.21
CA HIS A 101 -10.64 -1.98 7.18
C HIS A 101 -9.34 -2.78 7.00
N ILE A 102 -8.56 -2.89 8.10
CA ILE A 102 -7.35 -3.72 8.24
C ILE A 102 -7.60 -5.18 7.82
N SER A 103 -8.82 -5.70 8.04
CA SER A 103 -9.18 -7.09 7.74
C SER A 103 -9.05 -7.47 6.26
N THR A 104 -9.13 -6.49 5.34
CA THR A 104 -8.89 -6.74 3.90
C THR A 104 -7.41 -6.73 3.52
N THR A 105 -6.54 -6.15 4.35
CA THR A 105 -5.09 -6.14 4.11
C THR A 105 -4.42 -7.38 4.69
N THR A 106 -4.96 -7.95 5.78
CA THR A 106 -4.52 -9.24 6.35
C THR A 106 -4.68 -10.42 5.37
N LEU A 107 -5.59 -10.32 4.41
CA LEU A 107 -5.71 -11.29 3.31
C LEU A 107 -4.46 -11.31 2.39
N TYR A 108 -3.69 -10.23 2.34
CA TYR A 108 -2.49 -10.12 1.51
C TYR A 108 -1.20 -10.49 2.27
N THR A 109 -1.27 -10.59 3.59
CA THR A 109 -0.20 -11.11 4.45
C THR A 109 -0.23 -12.63 4.55
N ALA A 110 -0.66 -13.34 3.50
CA ALA A 110 -0.37 -14.77 3.39
C ALA A 110 1.16 -14.90 3.24
N VAL A 111 1.84 -14.85 4.38
CA VAL A 111 3.25 -15.18 4.53
C VAL A 111 3.35 -16.62 4.06
N GLY A 112 4.16 -16.86 3.02
CA GLY A 112 4.43 -18.22 2.59
C GLY A 112 5.02 -19.00 3.76
N LEU A 113 4.80 -20.31 3.81
CA LEU A 113 5.38 -21.14 4.88
C LEU A 113 6.90 -20.96 4.96
N ASP A 114 7.57 -20.81 3.81
CA ASP A 114 9.00 -20.57 3.71
C ASP A 114 9.41 -19.22 4.35
N ASP A 115 8.68 -18.14 4.07
CA ASP A 115 8.90 -16.82 4.69
C ASP A 115 8.69 -16.87 6.22
N LEU A 116 7.77 -17.71 6.72
CA LEU A 116 7.57 -17.90 8.16
C LEU A 116 8.74 -18.66 8.78
N VAL A 117 9.23 -19.71 8.11
CA VAL A 117 10.38 -20.49 8.56
C VAL A 117 11.62 -19.59 8.63
N ASP A 118 11.87 -18.79 7.60
CA ASP A 118 13.02 -17.88 7.55
C ASP A 118 12.93 -16.77 8.60
N LYS A 119 11.75 -16.16 8.77
CA LYS A 119 11.53 -15.14 9.82
C LYS A 119 11.66 -15.71 11.22
N LEU A 120 11.16 -16.93 11.44
CA LEU A 120 11.25 -17.60 12.74
C LEU A 120 12.70 -18.01 13.03
N ALA A 121 13.42 -18.55 12.05
CA ALA A 121 14.84 -18.85 12.16
C ALA A 121 15.64 -17.58 12.45
N ALA A 122 15.36 -16.48 11.75
CA ALA A 122 15.99 -15.19 11.99
C ALA A 122 15.70 -14.66 13.41
N HIS A 123 14.47 -14.77 13.89
CA HIS A 123 14.09 -14.38 15.25
C HIS A 123 14.87 -15.16 16.32
N TYR A 124 14.98 -16.48 16.19
CA TYR A 124 15.73 -17.32 17.13
C TYR A 124 17.25 -17.17 17.01
N SER A 125 17.76 -16.79 15.83
CA SER A 125 19.18 -16.51 15.63
C SER A 125 19.61 -15.15 16.18
N ARG A 126 18.66 -14.26 16.51
CA ARG A 126 18.96 -12.95 17.08
C ARG A 126 19.51 -13.12 18.50
N PRO A 127 20.71 -12.60 18.80
CA PRO A 127 21.21 -12.62 20.17
C PRO A 127 20.19 -11.96 21.09
N PRO A 128 19.89 -12.53 22.26
CA PRO A 128 18.98 -11.89 23.20
C PRO A 128 19.53 -10.50 23.49
N GLU A 129 18.69 -9.48 23.26
CA GLU A 129 18.98 -8.14 23.71
C GLU A 129 19.18 -8.25 25.22
N ARG A 130 20.41 -8.01 25.70
CA ARG A 130 20.67 -8.04 27.13
C ARG A 130 19.78 -6.96 27.71
N ALA A 131 18.85 -7.35 28.56
CA ALA A 131 18.10 -6.42 29.38
C ALA A 131 19.12 -5.61 30.18
N THR A 132 19.46 -4.42 29.69
CA THR A 132 20.13 -3.40 30.47
C THR A 132 19.07 -2.84 31.39
N TRP A 133 19.02 -3.40 32.59
CA TRP A 133 18.45 -2.69 33.72
C TRP A 133 19.18 -1.35 33.81
N ALA A 134 18.45 -0.25 33.94
CA ALA A 134 19.07 1.05 34.16
C ALA A 134 19.91 0.95 35.44
N GLU A 135 21.23 0.89 35.29
CA GLU A 135 22.19 0.92 36.38
C GLU A 135 22.22 2.33 36.98
N SER A 136 21.23 2.64 37.80
CA SER A 136 21.37 3.47 39.00
C SER A 136 20.01 3.61 39.65
N TYR A 137 19.71 2.73 40.62
CA TYR A 137 18.81 3.11 41.70
C TYR A 137 19.61 4.02 42.63
N THR A 138 19.20 5.28 42.80
CA THR A 138 19.73 6.12 43.86
C THR A 138 19.08 5.73 45.18
N ALA A 139 19.72 6.03 46.32
CA ALA A 139 19.16 5.73 47.64
C ALA A 139 17.76 6.33 47.86
N ASP A 140 17.42 7.41 47.13
CA ASP A 140 16.11 8.06 47.15
C ASP A 140 15.01 7.21 46.46
N ASP A 141 15.37 6.34 45.51
CA ASP A 141 14.39 5.51 44.79
C ASP A 141 13.78 4.41 45.69
N GLY A 142 14.50 4.01 46.74
CA GLY A 142 14.00 3.06 47.74
C GLY A 142 12.85 3.62 48.58
N GLU A 143 12.85 4.93 48.82
CA GLU A 143 11.86 5.60 49.68
C GLU A 143 10.49 5.69 49.00
N ALA A 144 10.48 5.84 47.67
CA ALA A 144 9.26 5.91 46.87
C ALA A 144 8.54 4.55 46.71
N VAL A 145 9.28 3.43 46.76
CA VAL A 145 8.72 2.09 46.51
C VAL A 145 8.35 1.36 47.81
N PHE A 146 9.12 1.54 48.88
CA PHE A 146 8.91 0.78 50.12
C PHE A 146 8.34 1.61 51.28
N GLY A 147 8.31 2.94 51.16
CA GLY A 147 7.89 3.84 52.23
C GLY A 147 8.89 3.85 53.39
N ALA A 148 9.14 5.03 53.97
CA ALA A 148 9.97 5.15 55.16
C ALA A 148 9.37 4.29 56.29
N GLY A 149 10.05 3.18 56.63
CA GLY A 149 9.70 2.38 57.79
C GLY A 149 9.83 3.21 59.06
N GLN A 150 8.70 3.55 59.67
CA GLN A 150 8.57 3.81 61.10
C GLN A 150 7.81 2.66 61.75
#